data_AF-A0A933Q402-F1
#
_entry.id   AF-A0A933Q402-F1
#
_cell.length_a   1.000
_cell.length_b   1.000
_cell.length_c   1.000
_cell.angle_alpha   90.00
_cell.angle_beta   90.00
_cell.angle_gamma   90.00
#
_symmetry.space_group_name_H-M   'P 1'
#
loop_
_entity.id
_entity.type
_entity.pdbx_description
1 polymer ?
#
loop_
_entity_poly.entity_id
_entity_poly.type
_entity_poly.pdbx_seq_one_letter_code
_entity_poly.pdbx_strand_id
1 'polypeptide(L)'
;MESAMFQDTTFHKTMNVVSGLLNTYSMRNGVIANNIANVSTPGFKRSEVTFEHELNRAFESEKHKGTPTMMRDNRHIPFDVPKNYEDVKPEIALDYDTNYRNDKNNVDIDREMSEHAKNTMNYQLFTQVMGAEYRQLRRVIGVM
;
A
#
# COMPACT_ATOMS: atom_id res chain seq x y z
N MET A 1 -5.60 29.87 -10.25
CA MET A 1 -5.86 29.21 -11.54
C MET A 1 -4.66 28.39 -12.00
N GLU A 2 -3.43 28.85 -11.76
CA GLU A 2 -2.19 28.16 -12.16
C GLU A 2 -1.91 26.86 -11.38
N SER A 3 -2.25 26.79 -10.08
CA SER A 3 -2.01 25.57 -9.28
C SER A 3 -2.94 24.39 -9.61
N ALA A 4 -4.05 24.63 -10.30
CA ALA A 4 -4.99 23.58 -10.70
C ALA A 4 -4.52 22.80 -11.94
N MET A 5 -3.67 23.42 -12.78
CA MET A 5 -3.17 22.79 -14.01
C MET A 5 -2.05 21.76 -13.74
N PHE A 6 -1.38 21.85 -12.58
CA PHE A 6 -0.31 20.92 -12.19
C PHE A 6 -0.81 19.66 -11.46
N GLN A 7 -2.03 19.69 -10.92
CA GLN A 7 -2.59 18.57 -10.14
C GLN A 7 -2.90 17.34 -11.01
N ASP A 8 -3.23 17.53 -12.29
CA ASP A 8 -3.53 16.44 -13.25
C ASP A 8 -2.30 15.92 -14.03
N THR A 9 -1.09 16.26 -13.57
CA THR A 9 0.13 15.83 -14.27
C THR A 9 0.52 14.40 -13.88
N THR A 10 0.98 13.63 -14.86
CA THR A 10 1.54 12.27 -14.64
C THR A 10 2.60 12.26 -13.55
N PHE A 11 3.39 13.34 -13.42
CA PHE A 11 4.38 13.51 -12.36
C PHE A 11 3.74 13.56 -10.96
N HIS A 12 2.67 14.35 -10.78
CA HIS A 12 2.00 14.46 -9.48
C HIS A 12 1.40 13.12 -9.06
N LYS A 13 0.73 12.42 -9.99
CA LYS A 13 0.19 11.08 -9.77
C LYS A 13 1.29 10.08 -9.37
N THR A 14 2.38 10.01 -10.11
CA THR A 14 3.52 9.14 -9.79
C THR A 14 4.11 9.47 -8.42
N MET A 15 4.31 10.76 -8.11
CA MET A 15 4.90 11.18 -6.84
C MET A 15 4.01 10.82 -5.64
N ASN A 16 2.69 11.02 -5.75
CA ASN A 16 1.74 10.64 -4.70
C ASN A 16 1.74 9.12 -4.48
N VAL A 17 1.72 8.33 -5.55
CA VAL A 17 1.74 6.86 -5.47
C VAL A 17 3.05 6.35 -4.86
N VAL A 18 4.20 6.86 -5.32
CA VAL A 18 5.51 6.47 -4.79
C VAL A 18 5.65 6.89 -3.33
N SER A 19 5.17 8.07 -2.95
CA SER A 19 5.15 8.51 -1.55
C SER A 19 4.29 7.59 -0.67
N GLY A 20 3.09 7.22 -1.15
CA GLY A 20 2.21 6.26 -0.48
C GLY A 20 2.87 4.88 -0.29
N LEU A 21 3.57 4.39 -1.31
CA LEU A 21 4.34 3.14 -1.24
C LEU A 21 5.49 3.22 -0.24
N LEU A 22 6.26 4.31 -0.22
CA LEU A 22 7.35 4.48 0.75
C LEU A 22 6.83 4.52 2.20
N ASN A 23 5.72 5.23 2.44
CA ASN A 23 5.05 5.24 3.74
C ASN A 23 4.57 3.83 4.14
N THR A 24 4.03 3.09 3.18
CA THR A 24 3.60 1.69 3.37
C THR A 24 4.76 0.80 3.75
N TYR A 25 5.88 0.86 3.02
CA TYR A 25 7.05 0.04 3.33
C TYR A 25 7.68 0.40 4.68
N SER A 26 7.65 1.68 5.06
CA SER A 26 8.06 2.12 6.40
C SER A 26 7.16 1.51 7.49
N MET A 27 5.84 1.58 7.32
CA MET A 27 4.88 1.00 8.25
C MET A 27 5.01 -0.53 8.33
N ARG A 28 5.16 -1.19 7.16
CA ARG A 28 5.37 -2.63 7.06
C ARG A 28 6.64 -3.07 7.79
N ASN A 29 7.70 -2.27 7.75
CA ASN A 29 8.92 -2.56 8.50
C ASN A 29 8.65 -2.64 10.02
N GLY A 30 7.86 -1.71 10.55
CA GLY A 30 7.44 -1.73 11.96
C GLY A 30 6.56 -2.93 12.31
N VAL A 31 5.63 -3.30 11.41
CA VAL A 31 4.76 -4.47 11.57
C VAL A 31 5.56 -5.77 11.57
N ILE A 32 6.49 -5.95 10.63
CA ILE A 32 7.36 -7.13 10.56
C ILE A 32 8.25 -7.21 11.81
N ALA A 33 8.83 -6.10 12.25
CA ALA A 33 9.61 -6.06 13.49
C ALA A 33 8.77 -6.49 14.72
N ASN A 34 7.50 -6.06 14.78
CA ASN A 34 6.58 -6.46 15.83
C ASN A 34 6.24 -7.96 15.77
N ASN A 35 6.01 -8.52 14.57
CA ASN A 35 5.79 -9.95 14.38
C ASN A 35 7.02 -10.76 14.83
N ILE A 36 8.22 -10.40 14.37
CA ILE A 36 9.48 -11.05 14.74
C ILE A 36 9.68 -11.04 16.26
N ALA A 37 9.45 -9.89 16.91
CA ALA A 37 9.60 -9.77 18.36
C ALA A 37 8.64 -10.69 19.14
N ASN A 38 7.47 -11.01 18.57
CA ASN A 38 6.43 -11.82 19.21
C ASN A 38 6.32 -13.25 18.66
N VAL A 39 7.31 -13.72 17.89
CA VAL A 39 7.29 -15.08 17.32
C VAL A 39 7.25 -16.20 18.38
N SER A 40 7.75 -15.93 19.59
CA SER A 40 7.71 -16.88 20.70
C SER A 40 6.59 -16.59 21.71
N THR A 41 5.73 -15.61 21.44
CA THR A 41 4.62 -15.21 22.33
C THR A 41 3.40 -16.09 22.05
N PRO A 42 2.95 -16.95 23.00
CA PRO A 42 1.79 -17.80 22.79
C PRO A 42 0.52 -17.00 22.50
N GLY A 43 -0.30 -17.47 21.55
CA GLY A 43 -1.55 -16.80 21.16
C GLY A 43 -1.41 -15.49 20.39
N PHE A 44 -0.19 -15.06 20.03
CA PHE A 44 0.00 -13.87 19.19
C PHE A 44 -0.53 -14.08 17.77
N LYS A 45 -1.09 -13.01 17.18
CA LYS A 45 -1.64 -13.00 15.82
C LYS A 45 -0.83 -12.08 14.91
N ARG A 46 -0.34 -12.65 13.82
CA ARG A 46 0.42 -11.98 12.78
C ARG A 46 -0.39 -10.82 12.21
N SER A 47 0.25 -9.67 12.10
CA SER A 47 -0.30 -8.49 11.43
C SER A 47 0.38 -8.30 10.07
N GLU A 48 -0.34 -7.79 9.08
CA GLU A 48 0.16 -7.49 7.74
C GLU A 48 -0.39 -6.15 7.23
N VAL A 49 0.33 -5.50 6.33
CA VAL A 49 -0.09 -4.23 5.71
C VAL A 49 -0.67 -4.50 4.31
N THR A 50 -1.92 -4.08 4.05
CA THR A 50 -2.72 -4.44 2.87
C THR A 50 -2.81 -3.37 1.76
N PHE A 51 -1.88 -2.42 1.74
CA PHE A 51 -1.95 -1.25 0.86
C PHE A 51 -1.98 -1.56 -0.65
N GLU A 52 -1.13 -2.47 -1.15
CA GLU A 52 -0.99 -2.73 -2.58
C GLU A 52 -2.27 -3.31 -3.19
N HIS A 53 -3.00 -4.12 -2.41
CA HIS A 53 -4.28 -4.66 -2.83
C HIS A 53 -5.33 -3.54 -2.98
N GLU A 54 -5.40 -2.65 -2.00
CA GLU A 54 -6.31 -1.49 -2.03
C GLU A 54 -5.97 -0.51 -3.15
N LEU A 55 -4.67 -0.30 -3.40
CA LEU A 55 -4.19 0.57 -4.47
C LEU A 55 -4.49 -0.03 -5.86
N ASN A 56 -4.28 -1.33 -6.03
CA ASN A 56 -4.62 -2.00 -7.29
C ASN A 56 -6.14 -1.93 -7.55
N ARG A 57 -6.96 -2.14 -6.51
CA ARG A 57 -8.42 -1.98 -6.62
C ARG A 57 -8.82 -0.56 -7.03
N ALA A 58 -8.15 0.46 -6.50
CA ALA A 58 -8.37 1.85 -6.90
C ALA A 58 -8.06 2.08 -8.40
N PHE A 59 -6.91 1.59 -8.89
CA PHE A 59 -6.57 1.70 -10.31
C PHE A 59 -7.50 0.90 -11.24
N GLU A 60 -7.98 -0.27 -10.79
CA GLU A 60 -8.95 -1.05 -11.54
C GLU A 60 -10.29 -0.30 -11.65
N SER A 61 -10.74 0.34 -10.58
CA SER A 61 -11.96 1.17 -10.57
C SER A 61 -11.84 2.44 -11.43
N GLU A 62 -10.64 2.99 -11.60
CA GLU A 62 -10.39 4.11 -12.51
C GLU A 62 -10.53 3.68 -13.99
N LYS A 63 -10.04 2.46 -14.32
CA LYS A 63 -10.11 1.89 -15.68
C LYS A 63 -11.51 1.41 -16.04
N HIS A 64 -12.21 0.79 -15.10
CA HIS A 64 -13.56 0.27 -15.27
C HIS A 64 -14.49 1.12 -14.43
N LYS A 65 -14.99 2.21 -15.02
CA LYS A 65 -16.16 2.90 -14.46
C LYS A 65 -17.33 1.94 -14.60
N GLY A 66 -17.56 1.13 -13.56
CA GLY A 66 -18.67 0.19 -13.52
C GLY A 66 -19.98 0.85 -13.88
N THR A 67 -20.91 0.08 -14.43
CA THR A 67 -22.28 0.56 -14.56
C THR A 67 -22.82 0.77 -13.14
N PRO A 68 -23.32 1.98 -12.80
CA PRO A 68 -23.87 2.20 -11.48
C PRO A 68 -25.03 1.23 -11.28
N THR A 69 -24.83 0.25 -10.41
CA THR A 69 -25.87 -0.71 -10.07
C THR A 69 -26.95 0.04 -9.32
N MET A 70 -28.19 -0.03 -9.82
CA MET A 70 -29.32 0.62 -9.16
C MET A 70 -29.60 -0.08 -7.84
N MET A 71 -29.08 0.49 -6.75
CA MET A 71 -29.36 0.00 -5.40
C MET A 71 -30.76 0.46 -5.01
N ARG A 72 -31.69 -0.50 -4.92
CA ARG A 72 -33.09 -0.23 -4.54
C ARG A 72 -33.30 -0.25 -3.02
N ASP A 73 -32.38 -0.85 -2.27
CA ASP A 73 -32.43 -0.97 -0.81
C ASP A 73 -31.06 -0.61 -0.20
N ASN A 74 -31.11 0.21 0.85
CA ASN A 74 -29.96 0.78 1.55
C ASN A 74 -29.17 -0.25 2.39
N ARG A 75 -29.66 -1.50 2.48
CA ARG A 75 -28.99 -2.62 3.16
C ARG A 75 -28.10 -3.47 2.24
N HIS A 76 -28.08 -3.18 0.94
CA HIS A 76 -27.17 -3.87 0.02
C HIS A 76 -25.73 -3.39 0.20
N ILE A 77 -24.80 -4.34 0.18
CA ILE A 77 -23.36 -4.04 0.13
C ILE A 77 -23.05 -3.54 -1.29
N PRO A 78 -22.45 -2.34 -1.45
CA PRO A 78 -22.11 -1.82 -2.76
C PRO A 78 -20.97 -2.64 -3.36
N PHE A 79 -21.18 -3.16 -4.59
CA PHE A 79 -20.18 -3.98 -5.28
C PHE A 79 -19.06 -3.16 -5.92
N ASP A 80 -19.37 -1.94 -6.36
CA ASP A 80 -18.45 -1.13 -7.17
C ASP A 80 -18.46 0.32 -6.68
N VAL A 81 -17.83 0.55 -5.52
CA VAL A 81 -17.59 1.90 -5.00
C VAL A 81 -16.31 2.41 -5.65
N PRO A 82 -16.38 3.38 -6.57
CA PRO A 82 -15.18 3.95 -7.18
C PRO A 82 -14.31 4.54 -6.07
N LYS A 83 -13.07 4.06 -5.97
CA LYS A 83 -12.10 4.49 -4.95
C LYS A 83 -10.98 5.25 -5.66
N ASN A 84 -10.79 6.51 -5.29
CA ASN A 84 -9.67 7.28 -5.82
C ASN A 84 -8.36 6.76 -5.21
N TYR A 85 -7.30 6.71 -6.01
CA TYR A 85 -5.97 6.28 -5.57
C TYR A 85 -5.39 7.20 -4.50
N GLU A 86 -5.79 8.48 -4.48
CA GLU A 86 -5.36 9.49 -3.49
C GLU A 86 -5.91 9.22 -2.09
N ASP A 87 -7.06 8.54 -2.00
CA ASP A 87 -7.71 8.22 -0.73
C ASP A 87 -7.25 6.89 -0.14
N VAL A 88 -6.44 6.12 -0.88
CA VAL A 88 -5.92 4.82 -0.42
C VAL A 88 -4.87 5.06 0.65
N LYS A 89 -5.11 4.54 1.85
CA LYS A 89 -4.17 4.57 2.97
C LYS A 89 -3.73 3.15 3.32
N PRO A 90 -2.50 2.97 3.82
CA PRO A 90 -2.05 1.68 4.29
C PRO A 90 -2.81 1.32 5.57
N GLU A 91 -3.38 0.12 5.60
CA GLU A 91 -4.09 -0.42 6.76
C GLU A 91 -3.38 -1.68 7.25
N ILE A 92 -3.44 -1.91 8.57
CA ILE A 92 -2.91 -3.12 9.20
C ILE A 92 -4.09 -4.09 9.38
N ALA A 93 -3.99 -5.26 8.77
CA ALA A 93 -4.92 -6.35 8.91
C ALA A 93 -4.31 -7.48 9.75
N LEU A 94 -5.13 -8.09 10.61
CA LEU A 94 -4.75 -9.28 11.36
C LEU A 94 -5.03 -10.54 10.53
N ASP A 95 -4.07 -11.44 10.48
CA ASP A 95 -4.22 -12.75 9.86
C ASP A 95 -4.84 -13.72 10.87
N TYR A 96 -6.09 -14.09 10.64
CA TYR A 96 -6.83 -15.07 11.45
C TYR A 96 -6.96 -16.45 10.78
N ASP A 97 -6.58 -16.55 9.51
CA ASP A 97 -6.88 -17.72 8.66
C ASP A 97 -5.81 -18.80 8.79
N THR A 98 -4.59 -18.40 9.16
CA THR A 98 -3.47 -19.32 9.39
C THR A 98 -3.45 -19.79 10.85
N ASN A 99 -3.79 -21.05 11.13
CA ASN A 99 -3.53 -21.68 12.44
C ASN A 99 -2.68 -22.93 12.21
N TYR A 100 -1.36 -22.86 12.43
CA TYR A 100 -0.46 -23.99 12.15
C TYR A 100 0.48 -24.41 13.29
N ARG A 101 0.34 -23.83 14.49
CA ARG A 101 1.04 -24.29 15.70
C ARG A 101 0.09 -24.61 16.84
N ASN A 102 0.48 -25.59 17.65
CA ASN A 102 -0.26 -26.02 18.85
C ASN A 102 -0.40 -24.91 19.92
N ASP A 103 0.42 -23.85 19.84
CA ASP A 103 0.42 -22.69 20.75
C ASP A 103 -0.50 -21.53 20.28
N LYS A 104 -1.28 -21.75 19.21
CA LYS A 104 -2.18 -20.75 18.59
C LYS A 104 -1.49 -19.51 18.00
N ASN A 105 -0.15 -19.52 17.91
CA ASN A 105 0.63 -18.52 17.21
C ASN A 105 0.70 -18.86 15.70
N ASN A 106 0.63 -17.84 14.84
CA ASN A 106 0.73 -17.98 13.39
C ASN A 106 1.88 -17.18 12.76
N VAL A 107 2.78 -16.64 13.56
CA VAL A 107 4.01 -16.02 13.08
C VAL A 107 5.06 -17.10 12.78
N ASP A 108 5.66 -17.00 11.60
CA ASP A 108 6.79 -17.83 11.17
C ASP A 108 8.01 -16.91 10.94
N ILE A 109 9.10 -17.16 11.66
CA ILE A 109 10.31 -16.34 11.59
C ILE A 109 10.92 -16.31 10.18
N ASP A 110 10.95 -17.44 9.48
CA ASP A 110 11.60 -17.53 8.17
C ASP A 110 10.79 -16.75 7.13
N ARG A 111 9.46 -16.80 7.24
CA ARG A 111 8.55 -15.98 6.44
C ARG A 111 8.73 -14.49 6.74
N GLU A 112 8.73 -14.09 8.01
CA GLU A 112 8.90 -12.68 8.39
C GLU A 112 10.26 -12.12 7.94
N MET A 113 11.34 -12.92 8.01
CA MET A 113 12.67 -12.51 7.53
C MET A 113 12.71 -12.36 6.01
N SER A 114 12.05 -13.26 5.27
CA SER A 114 11.90 -13.14 3.81
C SER A 114 11.12 -11.88 3.41
N GLU A 115 10.00 -11.62 4.07
CA GLU A 115 9.19 -10.42 3.85
C GLU A 115 9.95 -9.15 4.26
N HIS A 116 10.75 -9.18 5.33
CA HIS A 116 11.62 -8.06 5.72
C HIS A 116 12.65 -7.73 4.62
N ALA A 117 13.31 -8.75 4.08
CA ALA A 117 14.28 -8.58 2.99
C ALA A 117 13.62 -7.96 1.76
N LYS A 118 12.44 -8.48 1.35
CA LYS A 118 11.65 -7.96 0.25
C LYS A 118 11.21 -6.50 0.49
N ASN A 119 10.73 -6.18 1.68
CA ASN A 119 10.33 -4.83 2.07
C ASN A 119 11.51 -3.85 1.98
N THR A 120 12.68 -4.27 2.47
CA THR A 120 13.91 -3.47 2.42
C THR A 120 14.33 -3.18 0.98
N MET A 121 14.35 -4.21 0.12
CA MET A 121 14.68 -4.05 -1.30
C MET A 121 13.71 -3.11 -2.01
N ASN A 122 12.41 -3.27 -1.78
CA ASN A 122 11.40 -2.40 -2.38
C ASN A 122 11.56 -0.95 -1.90
N TYR A 123 11.71 -0.72 -0.61
CA TYR A 123 11.91 0.63 -0.08
C TYR A 123 13.13 1.33 -0.72
N GLN A 124 14.24 0.61 -0.86
CA GLN A 124 15.45 1.12 -1.51
C GLN A 124 15.19 1.42 -3.00
N LEU A 125 14.52 0.54 -3.72
CA LEU A 125 14.16 0.73 -5.13
C LEU A 125 13.27 1.97 -5.32
N PHE A 126 12.19 2.09 -4.57
CA PHE A 126 11.25 3.20 -4.71
C PHE A 126 11.86 4.54 -4.27
N THR A 127 12.81 4.53 -3.34
CA THR A 127 13.60 5.73 -3.00
C THR A 127 14.44 6.19 -4.20
N GLN A 128 15.04 5.25 -4.94
CA GLN A 128 15.80 5.57 -6.16
C GLN A 128 14.89 6.11 -7.26
N VAL A 129 13.70 5.53 -7.44
CA VAL A 129 12.68 6.00 -8.39
C VAL A 129 12.26 7.43 -8.05
N MET A 130 11.91 7.70 -6.79
CA MET A 130 11.57 9.05 -6.33
C MET A 130 12.69 10.06 -6.63
N GLY A 131 13.93 9.68 -6.36
CA GLY A 131 15.09 10.50 -6.71
C GLY A 131 15.26 10.73 -8.22
N ALA A 132 14.94 9.74 -9.05
CA ALA A 132 14.98 9.86 -10.51
C ALA A 132 13.93 10.85 -11.04
N GLU A 133 12.71 10.78 -10.52
CA GLU A 133 11.61 11.71 -10.84
C GLU A 133 12.01 13.17 -10.53
N TYR A 134 12.59 13.42 -9.35
CA TYR A 134 13.09 14.76 -9.02
C TYR A 134 14.21 15.24 -9.94
N ARG A 135 15.13 14.35 -10.35
CA ARG A 135 16.17 14.70 -11.33
C ARG A 135 15.58 15.06 -12.68
N GLN A 136 14.53 14.37 -13.11
CA GLN A 136 13.80 14.68 -14.34
C GLN A 136 13.13 16.05 -14.25
N LEU A 137 12.40 16.33 -13.15
CA LEU A 137 11.80 17.65 -12.93
C LEU A 137 12.84 18.77 -12.94
N ARG A 138 13.96 18.58 -12.23
CA ARG A 138 15.08 19.54 -12.23
C ARG A 138 15.68 19.74 -13.62
N ARG A 139 15.75 18.71 -14.46
CA ARG A 139 16.23 18.82 -15.84
C ARG A 139 15.29 19.68 -16.69
N VAL A 140 13.97 19.55 -16.50
CA VAL A 140 12.98 20.31 -17.27
C VAL A 140 12.91 21.77 -16.82
N ILE A 141 12.95 22.02 -15.51
CA ILE A 141 12.89 23.38 -14.94
C ILE A 141 14.24 24.10 -15.03
N GLY A 142 15.35 23.37 -14.89
CA GLY A 142 16.70 23.90 -14.87
C GLY A 142 17.35 24.08 -16.24
N VAL A 143 16.59 24.02 -17.33
CA VAL A 143 17.04 24.54 -18.64
C VAL A 143 16.68 26.03 -18.68
N MET A 144 17.54 26.81 -18.01
CA MET A 144 17.95 28.18 -18.35
C MET A 144 19.32 28.41 -17.70
#